data_AF-A0A370DQN8-F1
#
_entry.id   AF-A0A370DQN8-F1
#
_cell.length_a   1.000
_cell.length_b   1.000
_cell.length_c   1.000
_cell.angle_alpha   90.00
_cell.angle_beta   90.00
_cell.angle_gamma   90.00
#
_symmetry.space_group_name_H-M   'P 1'
#
loop_
_entity.id
_entity.type
_entity.pdbx_description
1 polymer ?
#
loop_
_entity_poly.entity_id
_entity_poly.type
_entity_poly.pdbx_seq_one_letter_code
_entity_poly.pdbx_strand_id
1 'polypeptide(L)'
;MGIEKLLDSLNGFLKKAEKKKTAQCDEIDELLNKLKEKKKKLEKKQSNENNPTKKKRLSTELKIFTLQLKKGSKRRNELKKKCK
;
A
#
# COMPACT_ATOMS: atom_id res chain seq x y z
N MET A 1 7.74 -0.34 -13.24
CA MET A 1 6.32 -0.42 -12.81
C MET A 1 6.01 0.68 -11.81
N GLY A 2 5.14 1.62 -12.17
CA GLY A 2 4.76 2.77 -11.35
C GLY A 2 4.07 2.38 -10.03
N ILE A 3 4.15 3.26 -9.05
CA ILE A 3 3.51 3.13 -7.72
C ILE A 3 1.99 3.04 -7.86
N GLU A 4 1.44 3.77 -8.82
CA GLU A 4 0.01 3.84 -9.13
C GLU A 4 -0.59 2.48 -9.43
N LYS A 5 0.08 1.64 -10.24
CA LYS A 5 -0.43 0.28 -10.55
C LYS A 5 -0.55 -0.59 -9.30
N LEU A 6 0.36 -0.46 -8.34
CA LEU A 6 0.35 -1.24 -7.11
C LEU A 6 -0.78 -0.79 -6.17
N LEU A 7 -1.06 0.52 -6.16
CA LEU A 7 -2.20 1.10 -5.43
C LEU A 7 -3.53 0.77 -6.10
N ASP A 8 -3.58 0.73 -7.42
CA ASP A 8 -4.76 0.38 -8.19
C ASP A 8 -5.11 -1.09 -8.00
N SER A 9 -4.12 -1.98 -8.08
CA SER A 9 -4.28 -3.40 -7.70
C SER A 9 -4.81 -3.56 -6.29
N LEU A 10 -4.22 -2.88 -5.29
CA LEU A 10 -4.68 -2.97 -3.90
C LEU A 10 -6.15 -2.53 -3.78
N ASN A 11 -6.50 -1.37 -4.35
CA ASN A 11 -7.90 -0.89 -4.33
C ASN A 11 -8.85 -1.83 -5.06
N GLY A 12 -8.39 -2.44 -6.16
CA GLY A 12 -9.14 -3.44 -6.91
C GLY A 12 -9.46 -4.68 -6.07
N PHE A 13 -8.46 -5.23 -5.37
CA PHE A 13 -8.66 -6.39 -4.48
C PHE A 13 -9.56 -6.04 -3.30
N LEU A 14 -9.37 -4.86 -2.68
CA LEU A 14 -10.22 -4.41 -1.58
C LEU A 14 -11.68 -4.22 -2.00
N LYS A 15 -11.93 -3.60 -3.16
CA LYS A 15 -13.29 -3.45 -3.73
C LYS A 15 -13.90 -4.80 -4.10
N LYS A 16 -13.12 -5.72 -4.67
CA LYS A 16 -13.59 -7.07 -5.01
C LYS A 16 -13.98 -7.85 -3.76
N ALA A 17 -13.17 -7.78 -2.71
CA ALA A 17 -13.43 -8.44 -1.43
C ALA A 17 -14.64 -7.85 -0.68
N GLU A 18 -14.95 -6.57 -0.90
CA GLU A 18 -16.17 -5.94 -0.39
C GLU A 18 -17.43 -6.41 -1.13
N LYS A 19 -17.35 -6.55 -2.45
CA LYS A 19 -18.48 -7.00 -3.29
C LYS A 19 -18.72 -8.52 -3.21
N LYS A 20 -17.68 -9.32 -2.94
CA LYS A 20 -17.77 -10.78 -2.85
C LYS A 20 -17.95 -11.24 -1.40
N LYS A 21 -18.57 -12.43 -1.22
CA LYS A 21 -18.68 -13.08 0.10
C LYS A 21 -17.33 -13.52 0.67
N THR A 22 -16.31 -13.66 -0.18
CA THR A 22 -14.97 -14.13 0.19
C THR A 22 -13.91 -13.09 -0.17
N ALA A 23 -12.96 -12.89 0.73
CA ALA A 23 -11.82 -12.01 0.55
C ALA A 23 -10.55 -12.84 0.32
N GLN A 24 -9.78 -12.50 -0.71
CA GLN A 24 -8.46 -13.08 -0.96
C GLN A 24 -7.43 -12.40 -0.05
N CYS A 25 -7.45 -12.77 1.24
CA CYS A 25 -6.65 -12.10 2.26
C CYS A 25 -5.15 -12.30 2.05
N ASP A 26 -4.72 -13.46 1.55
CA ASP A 26 -3.32 -13.72 1.18
C ASP A 26 -2.80 -12.75 0.12
N GLU A 27 -3.57 -12.51 -0.96
CA GLU A 27 -3.16 -11.53 -1.99
C GLU A 27 -3.13 -10.09 -1.45
N ILE A 28 -4.07 -9.74 -0.56
CA ILE A 28 -4.08 -8.43 0.10
C ILE A 28 -2.84 -8.29 1.01
N ASP A 29 -2.51 -9.31 1.80
CA ASP A 29 -1.36 -9.31 2.69
C ASP A 29 -0.04 -9.27 1.90
N GLU A 30 0.06 -9.97 0.77
CA GLU A 30 1.21 -9.89 -0.13
C GLU A 30 1.40 -8.48 -0.71
N LEU A 31 0.31 -7.84 -1.15
CA LEU A 31 0.34 -6.47 -1.65
C LEU A 31 0.71 -5.46 -0.55
N LEU A 32 0.20 -5.64 0.66
CA LEU A 32 0.57 -4.82 1.82
C LEU A 32 2.07 -4.96 2.16
N ASN A 33 2.61 -6.18 2.07
CA ASN A 33 4.03 -6.42 2.26
C ASN A 33 4.88 -5.75 1.16
N LYS A 34 4.49 -5.88 -0.12
CA LYS A 34 5.16 -5.18 -1.23
C LYS A 34 5.13 -3.66 -1.06
N LEU A 35 4.03 -3.10 -0.55
CA LEU A 35 3.91 -1.67 -0.24
C LEU A 35 4.82 -1.25 0.93
N LYS A 36 4.93 -2.05 1.99
CA LYS A 36 5.86 -1.81 3.10
C LYS A 36 7.32 -1.82 2.63
N GLU A 37 7.70 -2.80 1.82
CA GLU A 37 9.05 -2.90 1.25
C GLU A 37 9.39 -1.69 0.37
N LYS A 38 8.44 -1.25 -0.47
CA LYS A 38 8.61 -0.02 -1.25
C LYS A 38 8.73 1.23 -0.37
N LYS A 39 7.90 1.34 0.67
CA LYS A 39 7.99 2.44 1.65
C LYS A 39 9.38 2.50 2.27
N LYS A 40 9.91 1.37 2.76
CA LYS A 40 11.23 1.30 3.39
C LYS A 40 12.36 1.72 2.43
N LYS A 41 12.26 1.32 1.16
CA LYS A 41 13.20 1.75 0.11
C LYS A 41 13.10 3.25 -0.16
N LEU A 42 11.89 3.82 -0.16
CA LEU A 42 11.65 5.26 -0.32
C LEU A 42 12.14 6.06 0.89
N GLU A 43 11.97 5.58 2.11
CA GLU A 43 12.50 6.21 3.34
C GLU A 43 14.03 6.25 3.27
N LYS A 44 14.68 5.13 2.91
CA LYS A 44 16.15 5.10 2.75
C LYS A 44 16.62 6.07 1.66
N LYS A 45 15.90 6.16 0.54
CA LYS A 45 16.19 7.14 -0.52
C LYS A 45 16.02 8.57 -0.03
N GLN A 46 14.96 8.87 0.72
CA GLN A 46 14.69 10.20 1.24
C GLN A 46 15.76 10.64 2.25
N SER A 47 16.21 9.74 3.12
CA SER A 47 17.26 10.03 4.10
C SER A 47 18.61 10.33 3.45
N ASN A 48 18.92 9.68 2.33
CA ASN A 48 20.15 9.91 1.56
C ASN A 48 20.03 11.01 0.49
N GLU A 49 18.84 11.61 0.31
CA GLU A 49 18.60 12.64 -0.71
C GLU A 49 18.91 14.03 -0.16
N ASN A 50 19.95 14.66 -0.72
CA ASN A 50 20.37 16.01 -0.36
C ASN A 50 19.60 17.09 -1.13
N ASN A 51 18.95 16.75 -2.25
CA ASN A 51 18.17 17.72 -3.01
C ASN A 51 16.80 17.99 -2.33
N PRO A 52 16.50 19.24 -1.92
CA PRO A 52 15.29 19.57 -1.17
C PRO A 52 14.01 19.32 -1.98
N THR A 53 14.02 19.55 -3.29
CA THR A 53 12.86 19.34 -4.17
C THR A 53 12.55 17.85 -4.32
N LYS A 54 13.58 17.02 -4.54
CA LYS A 54 13.42 15.56 -4.58
C LYS A 54 13.00 15.01 -3.22
N LYS A 55 13.60 15.50 -2.13
CA LYS A 55 13.24 15.12 -0.75
C LYS A 55 11.78 15.42 -0.41
N LYS A 56 11.25 16.56 -0.86
CA LYS A 56 9.81 16.90 -0.74
C LYS A 56 8.93 15.94 -1.55
N ARG A 57 9.28 15.63 -2.80
CA ARG A 57 8.54 14.65 -3.62
C ARG A 57 8.49 13.28 -2.96
N LEU A 58 9.65 12.78 -2.49
CA LEU A 58 9.75 11.51 -1.77
C LEU A 58 8.93 11.53 -0.47
N SER A 59 8.88 12.66 0.25
CA SER A 59 8.02 12.81 1.44
C SER A 59 6.53 12.67 1.09
N THR A 60 6.08 13.31 0.01
CA THR A 60 4.70 13.20 -0.45
C THR A 60 4.37 11.76 -0.85
N GLU A 61 5.24 11.09 -1.59
CA GLU A 61 5.09 9.67 -1.91
C GLU A 61 4.98 8.82 -0.64
N LEU A 62 5.86 9.02 0.35
CA LEU A 62 5.82 8.28 1.63
C LEU A 62 4.54 8.50 2.42
N LYS A 63 3.97 9.71 2.39
CA LYS A 63 2.66 10.00 2.99
C LYS A 63 1.56 9.22 2.27
N ILE A 64 1.58 9.18 0.93
CA ILE A 64 0.63 8.38 0.14
C ILE A 64 0.74 6.90 0.53
N PHE A 65 1.95 6.34 0.57
CA PHE A 65 2.18 4.95 1.00
C PHE A 65 1.64 4.68 2.40
N THR A 66 1.89 5.58 3.34
CA THR A 66 1.45 5.42 4.73
C THR A 66 -0.08 5.44 4.83
N LEU A 67 -0.75 6.35 4.12
CA LEU A 67 -2.21 6.40 4.06
C LEU A 67 -2.80 5.13 3.44
N GLN A 68 -2.20 4.63 2.37
CA GLN A 68 -2.67 3.43 1.67
C GLN A 68 -2.47 2.16 2.50
N LEU A 69 -1.33 2.04 3.19
CA LEU A 69 -1.10 0.96 4.15
C LEU A 69 -2.13 0.99 5.29
N LYS A 70 -2.44 2.17 5.83
CA LYS A 70 -3.46 2.32 6.88
C LYS A 70 -4.85 1.92 6.40
N LYS A 71 -5.25 2.36 5.21
CA LYS A 71 -6.53 2.00 4.58
C LYS A 71 -6.60 0.50 4.30
N GLY A 72 -5.58 -0.06 3.65
CA GLY A 72 -5.52 -1.48 3.30
C GLY A 72 -5.50 -2.39 4.52
N SER A 73 -4.73 -2.04 5.56
CA SER A 73 -4.71 -2.78 6.82
C SER A 73 -6.06 -2.74 7.55
N LYS A 74 -6.72 -1.57 7.58
CA LYS A 74 -8.07 -1.45 8.16
C LYS A 74 -9.07 -2.33 7.40
N ARG A 75 -9.08 -2.24 6.07
CA ARG A 75 -10.00 -3.04 5.23
C ARG A 75 -9.70 -4.54 5.34
N ARG A 76 -8.44 -4.95 5.37
CA ARG A 76 -8.03 -6.33 5.61
C ARG A 76 -8.53 -6.84 6.97
N ASN A 77 -8.44 -6.03 8.02
CA ASN A 77 -8.99 -6.39 9.33
C ASN A 77 -10.52 -6.54 9.31
N GLU A 78 -11.24 -5.68 8.59
CA GLU A 78 -12.70 -5.81 8.39
C GLU A 78 -13.04 -7.08 7.60
N LEU A 79 -12.21 -7.41 6.62
CA LEU A 79 -12.34 -8.61 5.77
C LEU A 79 -11.79 -9.87 6.43
N LYS A 80 -11.13 -9.79 7.59
CA LYS A 80 -10.54 -10.93 8.31
C LYS A 80 -11.55 -12.05 8.57
N LYS A 81 -12.80 -11.68 8.82
CA LYS A 81 -13.93 -12.61 9.04
C LYS A 81 -14.48 -13.24 7.76
N LYS A 82 -14.08 -12.72 6.59
CA LYS A 82 -14.50 -13.16 5.25
C LYS A 82 -13.33 -13.77 4.45
N CYS A 83 -12.15 -13.89 5.05
CA CYS A 83 -11.04 -14.62 4.46
C CYS A 83 -11.45 -16.08 4.32
N LYS A 84 -11.23 -16.66 3.14
CA LYS A 84 -11.47 -18.07 2.88
C LYS A 84 -10.14 -18.74 2.59
#